data_AF-A0A3Q3Q6S8-F1
#
_entry.id   AF-A0A3Q3Q6S8-F1
#
_cell.length_a   1.000
_cell.length_b   1.000
_cell.length_c   1.000
_cell.angle_alpha   90.00
_cell.angle_beta   90.00
_cell.angle_gamma   90.00
#
_symmetry.space_group_name_H-M   'P 1'
#
loop_
_entity.id
_entity.type
_entity.pdbx_description
1 polymer ?
#
loop_
_entity_poly.entity_id
_entity_poly.type
_entity_poly.pdbx_seq_one_letter_code
_entity_poly.pdbx_strand_id
1 'polypeptide(L)'
;SCVLLSAKKSGCFKINSCKCIMKDGSGVINLKAMGDANGFLGYLKPLSAENMSVNAEILLSFSPCQPFSQPEDLAGMDCNNVAACLVVRYKRRDSLLRFTHYGRHEGNEFHYNDTLEMLSVSYFGELKAHTLHVFYDTKLRSEEPLQIWVESPCACPNACAVEELGLGTIFLIVLSVSAAAYFILGSCALRPFRSNSGVQISPEHSVWCMICYLCTERRPTGRHCTDMTH
;
A
#
# COMPACT_ATOMS: atom_id res chain seq x y z
N SER A 1 -32.88 -11.52 -6.74
CA SER A 1 -32.84 -11.43 -8.21
C SER A 1 -32.15 -10.15 -8.62
N CYS A 2 -30.89 -10.23 -9.08
CA CYS A 2 -30.21 -9.08 -9.66
C CYS A 2 -30.59 -8.99 -11.15
N VAL A 3 -31.08 -7.81 -11.54
CA VAL A 3 -31.57 -7.49 -12.88
C VAL A 3 -30.40 -7.33 -13.85
N LEU A 4 -30.54 -7.96 -15.02
CA LEU A 4 -29.66 -7.87 -16.18
C LEU A 4 -29.63 -6.44 -16.74
N LEU A 5 -28.45 -5.81 -16.78
CA LEU A 5 -28.22 -4.63 -17.61
C LEU A 5 -26.83 -4.67 -18.24
N SER A 6 -26.88 -4.60 -19.58
CA SER A 6 -25.81 -4.29 -20.52
C SER A 6 -24.75 -5.38 -20.71
N ALA A 7 -24.43 -5.66 -21.98
CA ALA A 7 -23.38 -6.59 -22.38
C ALA A 7 -22.05 -6.17 -21.73
N LYS A 8 -21.76 -6.71 -20.54
CA LYS A 8 -20.60 -6.37 -19.73
C LYS A 8 -19.35 -6.72 -20.52
N LYS A 9 -18.49 -5.73 -20.75
CA LYS A 9 -17.08 -6.04 -21.01
C LYS A 9 -16.60 -6.79 -19.77
N SER A 10 -16.39 -8.09 -19.90
CA SER A 10 -15.95 -8.93 -18.80
C SER A 10 -14.48 -8.67 -18.47
N GLY A 11 -14.15 -8.87 -17.20
CA GLY A 11 -12.79 -8.73 -16.69
C GLY A 11 -12.52 -7.45 -15.92
N CYS A 12 -11.24 -7.20 -15.65
CA CYS A 12 -10.78 -6.06 -14.88
C CYS A 12 -9.62 -5.34 -15.58
N PHE A 13 -9.45 -4.05 -15.30
CA PHE A 13 -8.29 -3.26 -15.67
C PHE A 13 -7.34 -3.16 -14.47
N LYS A 14 -6.10 -3.58 -14.64
CA LYS A 14 -5.05 -3.42 -13.63
C LYS A 14 -4.83 -1.93 -13.34
N ILE A 15 -4.94 -1.54 -12.08
CA ILE A 15 -4.56 -0.20 -11.59
C ILE A 15 -3.09 -0.21 -11.17
N ASN A 16 -2.71 -1.22 -10.39
CA ASN A 16 -1.35 -1.49 -9.95
C ASN A 16 -1.18 -3.00 -9.70
N SER A 17 -0.03 -3.44 -9.20
CA SER A 17 0.23 -4.87 -8.98
C SER A 17 -0.66 -5.55 -7.94
N CYS A 18 -1.46 -4.79 -7.19
CA CYS A 18 -2.29 -5.27 -6.09
C CYS A 18 -3.80 -4.98 -6.28
N LYS A 19 -4.17 -4.18 -7.29
CA LYS A 19 -5.54 -3.70 -7.49
C LYS A 19 -5.95 -3.74 -8.94
N CYS A 20 -7.21 -4.08 -9.16
CA CYS A 20 -7.86 -3.94 -10.46
C CYS A 20 -9.26 -3.34 -10.31
N ILE A 21 -9.68 -2.56 -11.30
CA ILE A 21 -11.03 -2.01 -11.41
C ILE A 21 -11.83 -2.85 -12.40
N MET A 22 -13.03 -3.23 -12.01
CA MET A 22 -13.91 -4.02 -12.86
C MET A 22 -14.35 -3.21 -14.08
N LYS A 23 -14.32 -3.83 -15.26
CA LYS A 23 -14.66 -3.17 -16.53
C LYS A 23 -16.14 -2.78 -16.62
N ASP A 24 -16.99 -3.46 -15.86
CA ASP A 24 -18.41 -3.18 -15.74
C ASP A 24 -18.75 -2.06 -14.74
N GLY A 25 -17.74 -1.51 -14.06
CA GLY A 25 -17.92 -0.47 -13.04
C GLY A 25 -18.46 -0.98 -11.70
N SER A 26 -18.55 -2.31 -11.49
CA SER A 26 -19.05 -2.88 -10.23
C SER A 26 -18.19 -2.53 -9.02
N GLY A 27 -16.91 -2.23 -9.21
CA GLY A 27 -16.03 -1.83 -8.12
C GLY A 27 -14.56 -2.08 -8.37
N VAL A 28 -13.79 -2.00 -7.29
CA VAL A 28 -12.35 -2.28 -7.26
C VAL A 28 -12.12 -3.54 -6.43
N ILE A 29 -11.30 -4.44 -6.95
CA ILE A 29 -10.77 -5.58 -6.20
C ILE A 29 -9.39 -5.17 -5.65
N ASN A 30 -9.20 -5.36 -4.34
CA ASN A 30 -7.99 -4.97 -3.63
C ASN A 30 -7.40 -6.17 -2.89
N LEU A 31 -6.27 -6.68 -3.38
CA LEU A 31 -5.60 -7.86 -2.83
C LEU A 31 -4.84 -7.56 -1.54
N LYS A 32 -4.66 -6.29 -1.17
CA LYS A 32 -3.90 -5.89 0.02
C LYS A 32 -4.48 -6.48 1.30
N ALA A 33 -5.82 -6.56 1.36
CA ALA A 33 -6.54 -7.09 2.50
C ALA A 33 -6.49 -8.63 2.61
N MET A 34 -5.90 -9.31 1.61
CA MET A 34 -5.74 -10.76 1.65
C MET A 34 -4.48 -11.19 2.42
N GLY A 35 -3.49 -10.30 2.54
CA GLY A 35 -2.29 -10.57 3.34
C GLY A 35 -2.55 -10.44 4.84
N ASP A 36 -1.72 -11.10 5.63
CA ASP A 36 -1.60 -10.89 7.06
C ASP A 36 -1.05 -9.49 7.38
N ALA A 37 -0.76 -9.20 8.66
CA ALA A 37 -0.21 -7.93 9.11
C ALA A 37 1.13 -7.55 8.41
N ASN A 38 1.87 -8.55 7.94
CA ASN A 38 3.13 -8.39 7.22
C ASN A 38 2.93 -8.44 5.69
N GLY A 39 1.68 -8.54 5.22
CA GLY A 39 1.34 -8.59 3.80
C GLY A 39 1.52 -9.96 3.15
N PHE A 40 1.68 -11.05 3.92
CA PHE A 40 1.83 -12.41 3.39
C PHE A 40 0.51 -13.18 3.42
N LEU A 41 0.25 -13.94 2.36
CA LEU A 41 -0.82 -14.95 2.35
C LEU A 41 -0.37 -16.26 3.02
N GLY A 42 0.94 -16.46 3.10
CA GLY A 42 1.59 -17.49 3.87
C GLY A 42 3.08 -17.19 3.89
N TYR A 43 3.68 -17.20 5.07
CA TYR A 43 5.12 -17.07 5.25
C TYR A 43 5.66 -18.42 5.72
N LEU A 44 6.63 -18.99 4.99
CA LEU A 44 7.21 -20.31 5.27
C LEU A 44 6.14 -21.41 5.51
N LYS A 45 5.04 -21.38 4.76
CA LYS A 45 3.96 -22.35 4.90
C LYS A 45 4.39 -23.71 4.31
N PRO A 46 4.31 -24.82 5.06
CA PRO A 46 4.68 -26.12 4.53
C PRO A 46 3.72 -26.56 3.42
N LEU A 47 4.28 -27.07 2.33
CA LEU A 47 3.52 -27.68 1.23
C LEU A 47 3.52 -29.20 1.36
N SER A 48 2.34 -29.81 1.28
CA SER A 48 2.22 -31.26 1.13
C SER A 48 2.43 -31.63 -0.34
N ALA A 49 3.54 -32.30 -0.65
CA ALA A 49 3.82 -32.82 -1.98
C ALA A 49 3.70 -34.35 -1.95
N GLU A 50 2.73 -34.91 -2.70
CA GLU A 50 2.39 -36.35 -2.72
C GLU A 50 3.54 -37.27 -3.14
N ASN A 51 4.64 -36.74 -3.70
CA ASN A 51 5.77 -37.54 -4.21
C ASN A 51 7.14 -37.10 -3.66
N MET A 52 7.18 -36.43 -2.50
CA MET A 52 8.46 -35.94 -1.99
C MET A 52 9.30 -37.02 -1.30
N SER A 53 10.62 -36.96 -1.49
CA SER A 53 11.54 -37.80 -0.73
C SER A 53 11.37 -37.53 0.76
N VAL A 54 11.36 -38.56 1.60
CA VAL A 54 11.17 -38.52 3.06
C VAL A 54 12.12 -37.53 3.79
N ASN A 55 13.18 -37.07 3.13
CA ASN A 55 14.21 -36.20 3.68
C ASN A 55 14.17 -34.75 3.17
N ALA A 56 13.06 -34.28 2.60
CA ALA A 56 12.93 -32.89 2.17
C ALA A 56 11.65 -32.25 2.71
N GLU A 57 11.75 -30.98 3.11
CA GLU A 57 10.64 -30.14 3.53
C GLU A 57 10.53 -28.96 2.55
N ILE A 58 9.33 -28.71 2.03
CA ILE A 58 9.05 -27.57 1.14
C ILE A 58 8.27 -26.53 1.93
N LEU A 59 8.79 -25.30 1.94
CA LEU A 59 8.14 -24.14 2.54
C LEU A 59 7.88 -23.11 1.44
N LEU A 60 6.71 -22.49 1.47
CA LEU A 60 6.30 -21.45 0.53
C LEU A 60 6.05 -20.14 1.28
N SER A 61 6.69 -19.07 0.79
CA SER A 61 6.39 -17.70 1.18
C SER A 61 5.74 -16.98 0.00
N PHE A 62 4.59 -16.35 0.21
CA PHE A 62 3.85 -15.62 -0.83
C PHE A 62 3.26 -14.32 -0.30
N SER A 63 3.56 -13.20 -0.98
CA SER A 63 2.93 -11.90 -0.74
C SER A 63 2.31 -11.37 -2.02
N PRO A 64 0.98 -11.14 -2.07
CA PRO A 64 0.30 -10.72 -3.29
C PRO A 64 0.66 -9.28 -3.72
N CYS A 65 1.06 -8.43 -2.77
CA CYS A 65 1.15 -6.98 -2.98
C CYS A 65 2.48 -6.35 -2.58
N GLN A 66 3.25 -6.97 -1.69
CA GLN A 66 4.49 -6.40 -1.20
C GLN A 66 5.68 -7.25 -1.68
N PRO A 67 6.64 -6.67 -2.41
CA PRO A 67 7.90 -7.35 -2.71
C PRO A 67 8.62 -7.69 -1.41
N PHE A 68 9.15 -8.90 -1.34
CA PHE A 68 9.99 -9.33 -0.22
C PHE A 68 11.24 -10.03 -0.73
N SER A 69 12.22 -10.15 0.16
CA SER A 69 13.46 -10.87 -0.10
C SER A 69 13.68 -11.92 0.98
N GLN A 70 14.18 -13.09 0.58
CA GLN A 70 14.40 -14.20 1.48
C GLN A 70 15.70 -14.93 1.14
N PRO A 71 16.60 -15.15 2.12
CA PRO A 71 16.61 -14.64 3.51
C PRO A 71 16.68 -13.11 3.62
N GLU A 72 16.21 -12.53 4.73
CA GLU A 72 16.09 -11.07 4.88
C GLU A 72 17.45 -10.33 4.81
N ASP A 73 18.55 -10.98 5.20
CA ASP A 73 19.86 -10.33 5.40
C ASP A 73 20.87 -10.51 4.26
N LEU A 74 20.49 -11.16 3.15
CA LEU A 74 21.43 -11.53 2.09
C LEU A 74 20.93 -11.08 0.72
N ALA A 75 21.17 -9.80 0.44
CA ALA A 75 21.02 -9.23 -0.89
C ALA A 75 21.94 -9.97 -1.88
N GLY A 76 21.35 -10.67 -2.86
CA GLY A 76 22.09 -11.43 -3.89
C GLY A 76 21.68 -12.90 -4.05
N MET A 77 20.70 -13.39 -3.29
CA MET A 77 20.13 -14.73 -3.47
C MET A 77 18.93 -14.78 -4.44
N ASP A 78 18.55 -16.00 -4.84
CA ASP A 78 17.55 -16.29 -5.87
C ASP A 78 16.18 -15.64 -5.62
N CYS A 79 15.80 -15.40 -4.37
CA CYS A 79 14.53 -14.77 -3.97
C CYS A 79 14.71 -13.32 -3.49
N ASN A 80 15.11 -12.42 -4.38
CA ASN A 80 15.21 -10.99 -4.09
C ASN A 80 14.10 -10.20 -4.80
N ASN A 81 13.34 -9.39 -4.05
CA ASN A 81 12.19 -8.60 -4.55
C ASN A 81 11.18 -9.45 -5.34
N VAL A 82 10.72 -10.54 -4.74
CA VAL A 82 9.82 -11.52 -5.38
C VAL A 82 8.42 -11.45 -4.79
N ALA A 83 7.44 -11.97 -5.56
CA ALA A 83 6.07 -12.18 -5.08
C ALA A 83 5.91 -13.52 -4.37
N ALA A 84 6.64 -14.54 -4.81
CA ALA A 84 6.64 -15.88 -4.23
C ALA A 84 8.06 -16.45 -4.18
N CYS A 85 8.39 -17.12 -3.09
CA CYS A 85 9.63 -17.85 -2.90
C CYS A 85 9.35 -19.26 -2.38
N LEU A 86 9.90 -20.26 -3.05
CA LEU A 86 9.88 -21.65 -2.61
C LEU A 86 11.21 -21.99 -1.96
N VAL A 87 11.16 -22.56 -0.76
CA VAL A 87 12.33 -22.98 0.00
C VAL A 87 12.27 -24.49 0.17
N VAL A 88 13.29 -25.19 -0.32
CA VAL A 88 13.44 -26.64 -0.12
C VAL A 88 14.56 -26.88 0.88
N ARG A 89 14.21 -27.51 1.99
CA ARG A 89 15.14 -27.89 3.06
C ARG A 89 15.41 -29.38 3.00
N TYR A 90 16.64 -29.77 2.68
CA TYR A 90 17.05 -31.18 2.69
C TYR A 90 17.62 -31.55 4.06
N LYS A 91 17.03 -32.56 4.70
CA LYS A 91 17.54 -33.18 5.94
C LYS A 91 18.66 -34.16 5.58
N ARG A 92 19.87 -33.64 5.35
CA ARG A 92 21.13 -34.41 5.31
C ARG A 92 22.04 -33.94 6.46
N ARG A 93 23.20 -34.59 6.65
CA ARG A 93 24.19 -34.24 7.71
C ARG A 93 24.50 -32.75 7.76
N ASP A 94 24.50 -32.08 6.60
CA ASP A 94 24.40 -30.63 6.47
C ASP A 94 23.04 -30.28 5.86
N SER A 95 22.30 -29.38 6.52
CA SER A 95 21.01 -28.89 6.02
C SER A 95 21.24 -28.00 4.80
N LEU A 96 21.09 -28.54 3.59
CA LEU A 96 21.13 -27.75 2.36
C LEU A 96 19.77 -27.05 2.16
N LEU A 97 19.82 -25.73 2.01
CA LEU A 97 18.67 -24.89 1.68
C LEU A 97 18.76 -24.48 0.21
N ARG A 98 17.67 -24.68 -0.53
CA ARG A 98 17.54 -24.22 -1.91
C ARG A 98 16.37 -23.26 -2.01
N PHE A 99 16.62 -22.10 -2.61
CA PHE A 99 15.61 -21.07 -2.85
C PHE A 99 15.22 -21.10 -4.34
N THR A 100 13.96 -20.79 -4.65
CA THR A 100 13.49 -20.70 -6.03
C THR A 100 12.46 -19.57 -6.10
N HIS A 101 12.71 -18.58 -6.95
CA HIS A 101 11.76 -17.49 -7.15
C HIS A 101 10.63 -17.91 -8.09
N TYR A 102 9.42 -17.45 -7.79
CA TYR A 102 8.21 -17.71 -8.59
C TYR A 102 7.54 -16.41 -9.06
N GLY A 103 8.37 -15.49 -9.55
CA GLY A 103 7.94 -14.26 -10.22
C GLY A 103 7.96 -13.02 -9.33
N ARG A 104 7.76 -11.86 -9.96
CA ARG A 104 7.76 -10.53 -9.32
C ARG A 104 6.43 -9.81 -9.54
N HIS A 105 6.15 -8.81 -8.70
CA HIS A 105 4.95 -7.97 -8.83
C HIS A 105 4.98 -7.09 -10.09
N GLU A 106 6.18 -6.77 -10.59
CA GLU A 106 6.36 -6.05 -11.85
C GLU A 106 5.91 -6.93 -13.02
N GLY A 107 5.07 -6.36 -13.90
CA GLY A 107 4.56 -7.10 -15.06
C GLY A 107 3.48 -8.13 -14.75
N ASN A 108 2.99 -8.25 -13.51
CA ASN A 108 1.91 -9.19 -13.19
C ASN A 108 0.61 -8.85 -13.96
N GLU A 109 -0.16 -9.87 -14.32
CA GLU A 109 -1.38 -9.75 -15.10
C GLU A 109 -2.59 -10.18 -14.28
N PHE A 110 -3.71 -9.46 -14.47
CA PHE A 110 -4.98 -9.75 -13.85
C PHE A 110 -5.94 -10.28 -14.91
N HIS A 111 -6.51 -11.44 -14.65
CA HIS A 111 -7.57 -12.03 -15.46
C HIS A 111 -8.75 -12.34 -14.56
N TYR A 112 -9.91 -11.77 -14.86
CA TYR A 112 -11.12 -12.02 -14.08
C TYR A 112 -12.13 -12.74 -14.96
N ASN A 113 -12.62 -13.87 -14.45
CA ASN A 113 -13.61 -14.70 -15.11
C ASN A 113 -14.96 -14.51 -14.44
N ASP A 114 -15.85 -13.74 -15.08
CA ASP A 114 -17.19 -13.43 -14.58
C ASP A 114 -18.05 -14.68 -14.34
N THR A 115 -17.84 -15.76 -15.11
CA THR A 115 -18.64 -17.00 -15.02
C THR A 115 -18.33 -17.81 -13.78
N LEU A 116 -17.08 -17.77 -13.34
CA LEU A 116 -16.59 -18.49 -12.15
C LEU A 116 -16.39 -17.57 -10.95
N GLU A 117 -16.71 -16.27 -11.11
CA GLU A 117 -16.40 -15.20 -10.14
C GLU A 117 -14.95 -15.25 -9.63
N MET A 118 -14.03 -15.64 -10.52
CA MET A 118 -12.66 -15.98 -10.16
C MET A 118 -11.68 -14.95 -10.69
N LEU A 119 -10.87 -14.40 -9.78
CA LEU A 119 -9.72 -13.58 -10.14
C LEU A 119 -8.44 -14.44 -10.18
N SER A 120 -7.82 -14.48 -11.36
CA SER A 120 -6.50 -15.07 -11.55
C SER A 120 -5.45 -13.98 -11.69
N VAL A 121 -4.40 -14.06 -10.88
CA VAL A 121 -3.23 -13.17 -10.96
C VAL A 121 -2.05 -14.01 -11.41
N SER A 122 -1.40 -13.56 -12.49
CA SER A 122 -0.24 -14.22 -13.07
C SER A 122 1.02 -13.42 -12.78
N TYR A 123 2.01 -14.03 -12.12
CA TYR A 123 3.33 -13.43 -11.88
C TYR A 123 4.37 -14.11 -12.76
N PHE A 124 5.31 -13.32 -13.27
CA PHE A 124 6.32 -13.78 -14.23
C PHE A 124 7.73 -13.58 -13.67
N GLY A 125 8.62 -14.51 -13.98
CA GLY A 125 10.07 -14.43 -13.72
C GLY A 125 10.88 -14.34 -15.02
N GLU A 126 12.19 -14.11 -14.89
CA GLU A 126 13.11 -13.91 -16.04
C GLU A 126 13.21 -15.15 -16.95
N LEU A 127 12.92 -16.34 -16.42
CA LEU A 127 12.70 -17.55 -17.20
C LEU A 127 11.19 -17.75 -17.37
N LYS A 128 10.69 -17.64 -18.60
CA LYS A 128 9.28 -17.79 -19.04
C LYS A 128 8.55 -19.08 -18.63
N ALA A 129 9.13 -19.92 -17.77
CA ALA A 129 8.61 -21.21 -17.33
C ALA A 129 7.90 -21.18 -15.95
N HIS A 130 7.94 -20.05 -15.22
CA HIS A 130 7.35 -19.97 -13.88
C HIS A 130 6.19 -18.96 -13.86
N THR A 131 5.10 -19.28 -14.54
CA THR A 131 3.87 -18.47 -14.48
C THR A 131 3.12 -18.81 -13.20
N LEU A 132 3.25 -18.03 -12.12
CA LEU A 132 2.44 -18.29 -10.93
C LEU A 132 0.99 -17.98 -11.25
N HIS A 133 0.15 -18.98 -11.48
CA HIS A 133 -1.28 -18.75 -11.62
C HIS A 133 -1.96 -18.93 -10.27
N VAL A 134 -2.50 -17.84 -9.73
CA VAL A 134 -3.33 -17.95 -8.54
C VAL A 134 -4.74 -18.40 -8.95
N PHE A 135 -5.18 -19.55 -8.44
CA PHE A 135 -6.55 -20.06 -8.65
C PHE A 135 -7.17 -20.49 -7.25
N TYR A 136 -8.09 -21.44 -7.09
CA TYR A 136 -8.77 -22.09 -5.87
C TYR A 136 -8.59 -23.69 -5.53
N ASP A 137 -7.61 -24.23 -4.74
CA ASP A 137 -6.96 -25.60 -4.58
C ASP A 137 -5.41 -25.80 -4.87
N THR A 138 -4.53 -25.77 -3.85
CA THR A 138 -3.06 -25.92 -4.01
C THR A 138 -2.58 -27.35 -4.32
N LYS A 139 -2.12 -27.61 -5.55
CA LYS A 139 -1.34 -28.81 -5.91
C LYS A 139 -0.02 -28.44 -6.58
N LEU A 140 1.08 -29.00 -6.08
CA LEU A 140 2.42 -28.81 -6.65
C LEU A 140 2.70 -29.97 -7.64
N ARG A 141 2.65 -29.70 -8.95
CA ARG A 141 3.08 -30.64 -10.00
C ARG A 141 4.46 -30.23 -10.52
N SER A 142 5.38 -31.19 -10.56
CA SER A 142 6.83 -30.98 -10.77
C SER A 142 7.25 -30.43 -12.14
N GLU A 143 6.33 -30.26 -13.11
CA GLU A 143 6.61 -29.76 -14.47
C GLU A 143 5.66 -28.62 -14.88
N GLU A 144 4.82 -28.16 -13.95
CA GLU A 144 3.82 -27.14 -14.19
C GLU A 144 4.15 -25.86 -13.40
N PRO A 145 3.67 -24.69 -13.84
CA PRO A 145 3.75 -23.47 -13.05
C PRO A 145 3.30 -23.69 -11.60
N LEU A 146 3.92 -23.02 -10.62
CA LEU A 146 3.40 -23.00 -9.26
C LEU A 146 1.99 -22.42 -9.29
N GLN A 147 1.01 -23.17 -8.80
CA GLN A 147 -0.36 -22.70 -8.69
C GLN A 147 -0.71 -22.61 -7.21
N ILE A 148 -0.88 -21.38 -6.74
CA ILE A 148 -1.34 -21.12 -5.38
C ILE A 148 -2.82 -20.90 -5.46
N TRP A 149 -3.55 -21.42 -4.51
CA TRP A 149 -4.96 -21.21 -4.56
C TRP A 149 -5.55 -20.74 -3.21
N VAL A 150 -6.43 -19.73 -3.25
CA VAL A 150 -6.87 -18.97 -2.05
C VAL A 150 -8.35 -18.64 -2.09
N GLU A 151 -9.05 -19.02 -1.02
CA GLU A 151 -10.44 -18.63 -0.78
C GLU A 151 -10.48 -17.32 0.01
N SER A 152 -11.06 -16.26 -0.56
CA SER A 152 -11.23 -15.00 0.16
C SER A 152 -12.38 -14.19 -0.39
N PRO A 153 -13.21 -13.57 0.47
CA PRO A 153 -14.22 -12.62 0.02
C PRO A 153 -13.60 -11.39 -0.65
N CYS A 154 -12.31 -11.11 -0.44
CA CYS A 154 -11.60 -9.96 -0.99
C CYS A 154 -11.38 -10.02 -2.50
N ALA A 155 -11.59 -11.18 -3.14
CA ALA A 155 -11.62 -11.31 -4.59
C ALA A 155 -12.90 -10.73 -5.21
N CYS A 156 -13.93 -10.46 -4.41
CA CYS A 156 -15.15 -9.83 -4.87
C CYS A 156 -15.02 -8.29 -4.93
N PRO A 157 -15.64 -7.63 -5.92
CA PRO A 157 -15.59 -6.17 -6.04
C PRO A 157 -16.07 -5.48 -4.75
N ASN A 158 -15.29 -4.52 -4.25
CA ASN A 158 -15.54 -3.71 -3.05
C ASN A 158 -15.67 -4.47 -1.72
N ALA A 159 -15.49 -5.80 -1.68
CA ALA A 159 -15.68 -6.57 -0.45
C ALA A 159 -14.63 -6.25 0.63
N CYS A 160 -13.39 -5.98 0.21
CA CYS A 160 -12.28 -5.64 1.11
C CYS A 160 -11.65 -4.29 0.76
N ALA A 161 -12.48 -3.34 0.35
CA ALA A 161 -12.05 -1.97 0.11
C ALA A 161 -11.57 -1.34 1.43
N VAL A 162 -10.27 -1.44 1.70
CA VAL A 162 -9.60 -0.59 2.67
C VAL A 162 -9.67 0.83 2.11
N GLU A 163 -10.34 1.74 2.80
CA GLU A 163 -10.32 3.17 2.49
C GLU A 163 -8.89 3.68 2.61
N GLU A 164 -8.12 3.58 1.53
CA GLU A 164 -6.90 4.34 1.40
C GLU A 164 -7.31 5.79 1.21
N LEU A 165 -7.09 6.61 2.24
CA LEU A 165 -7.30 8.05 2.20
C LEU A 165 -6.66 8.60 0.93
N GLY A 166 -7.50 9.05 0.00
CA GLY A 166 -7.03 9.59 -1.26
C GLY A 166 -6.12 10.80 -1.01
N LEU A 167 -5.15 11.01 -1.90
CA LEU A 167 -4.24 12.16 -1.81
C LEU A 167 -5.02 13.50 -1.76
N GLY A 168 -6.18 13.56 -2.42
CA GLY A 168 -7.12 14.67 -2.32
C GLY A 168 -7.75 14.82 -0.93
N THR A 169 -8.13 13.73 -0.28
CA THR A 169 -8.66 13.74 1.10
C THR A 169 -7.60 14.22 2.09
N ILE A 170 -6.35 13.77 1.92
CA ILE A 170 -5.21 14.25 2.72
C ILE A 170 -5.05 15.77 2.53
N PHE A 171 -5.07 16.25 1.29
CA PHE A 171 -4.97 17.68 1.00
C PHE A 171 -6.11 18.49 1.63
N LEU A 172 -7.35 18.01 1.55
CA LEU A 172 -8.51 18.64 2.17
C LEU A 172 -8.41 18.69 3.70
N ILE A 173 -7.93 17.61 4.33
CA ILE A 173 -7.71 17.58 5.79
C ILE A 173 -6.65 18.62 6.17
N VAL A 174 -5.51 18.64 5.48
CA VAL A 174 -4.43 19.61 5.75
C VAL A 174 -4.91 21.05 5.57
N LEU A 175 -5.65 21.33 4.49
CA LEU A 175 -6.17 22.67 4.20
C LEU A 175 -7.20 23.10 5.25
N SER A 176 -8.12 22.22 5.64
CA SER A 176 -9.14 22.52 6.64
C SER A 176 -8.54 22.76 8.03
N VAL A 177 -7.57 21.94 8.47
CA VAL A 177 -6.86 22.13 9.73
C VAL A 177 -6.05 23.44 9.71
N SER A 178 -5.39 23.75 8.59
CA SER A 178 -4.61 24.98 8.44
C SER A 178 -5.49 26.23 8.48
N ALA A 179 -6.65 26.20 7.81
CA ALA A 179 -7.63 27.28 7.86
C ALA A 179 -8.18 27.46 9.28
N ALA A 180 -8.55 26.37 9.95
CA ALA A 180 -9.03 26.43 11.34
C ALA A 180 -7.97 27.02 12.28
N ALA A 181 -6.70 26.61 12.16
CA ALA A 181 -5.61 27.17 12.94
C ALA A 181 -5.41 28.67 12.66
N TYR A 182 -5.48 29.09 11.39
CA TYR A 182 -5.41 30.50 11.01
C TYR A 182 -6.54 31.32 11.65
N PHE A 183 -7.78 30.83 11.61
CA PHE A 183 -8.92 31.51 12.22
C PHE A 183 -8.85 31.54 13.74
N ILE A 184 -8.42 30.45 14.39
CA ILE A 184 -8.27 30.39 15.84
C ILE A 184 -7.16 31.33 16.32
N LEU A 185 -5.97 31.27 15.71
CA LEU A 185 -4.86 32.16 16.04
C LEU A 185 -5.20 33.63 15.75
N GLY A 186 -5.83 33.90 14.60
CA GLY A 186 -6.32 35.22 14.25
C GLY A 186 -7.35 35.74 15.26
N SER A 187 -8.32 34.91 15.66
CA SER A 187 -9.34 35.29 16.64
C SER A 187 -8.75 35.50 18.04
N CYS A 188 -7.76 34.69 18.46
CA CYS A 188 -7.05 34.89 19.72
C CYS A 188 -6.16 36.14 19.71
N ALA A 189 -5.64 36.55 18.56
CA ALA A 189 -4.86 37.77 18.39
C ALA A 189 -5.71 39.05 18.30
N LEU A 190 -7.03 38.91 18.13
CA LEU A 190 -7.98 40.00 17.99
C LEU A 190 -8.75 40.16 19.31
N ARG A 191 -8.34 41.11 20.16
CA ARG A 191 -9.12 41.45 21.36
C ARG A 191 -10.18 42.50 21.02
N PRO A 192 -11.47 42.22 21.24
CA PRO A 192 -12.50 43.24 21.10
C PRO A 192 -12.37 44.23 22.26
N PHE A 193 -12.30 45.52 21.96
CA PHE A 193 -12.42 46.58 22.95
C PHE A 193 -13.64 47.45 22.67
N ARG A 194 -14.26 47.94 23.74
CA ARG A 194 -15.50 48.72 23.66
C ARG A 194 -15.13 50.20 23.54
N SER A 195 -15.48 50.82 22.42
CA SER A 195 -15.32 52.25 22.17
C SER A 195 -16.68 52.97 22.34
N ASN A 196 -16.66 54.29 22.54
CA ASN A 196 -17.88 55.10 22.66
C ASN A 196 -18.76 55.08 21.39
N SER A 197 -18.24 54.60 20.25
CA SER A 197 -18.96 54.43 18.99
C SER A 197 -19.38 52.98 18.67
N GLY A 198 -19.11 52.02 19.57
CA GLY A 198 -19.43 50.60 19.37
C GLY A 198 -18.29 49.65 19.76
N VAL A 199 -18.45 48.35 19.48
CA VAL A 199 -17.39 47.35 19.68
C VAL A 199 -16.46 47.39 18.46
N GLN A 200 -15.18 47.66 18.69
CA GLN A 200 -14.15 47.62 17.66
C GLN A 200 -13.17 46.49 17.94
N ILE A 201 -12.70 45.85 16.87
CA ILE A 201 -11.74 44.75 16.93
C ILE A 201 -10.41 45.31 16.43
N SER A 202 -9.38 45.29 17.29
CA SER A 202 -8.00 45.61 16.88
C SER A 202 -7.10 44.43 17.18
N PRO A 203 -6.11 44.15 16.31
CA PRO A 203 -5.05 43.21 16.63
C PRO A 203 -4.32 43.66 17.91
N GLU A 204 -4.00 42.71 18.79
CA GLU A 204 -3.20 42.98 19.98
C GLU A 204 -1.79 43.40 19.56
N HIS A 205 -1.33 44.59 20.01
CA HIS A 205 -0.02 45.14 19.65
C HIS A 205 1.15 44.20 19.98
N SER A 206 1.01 43.33 20.98
CA SER A 206 2.01 42.36 21.42
C SER A 206 2.31 41.27 20.36
N VAL A 207 1.32 40.86 19.57
CA VAL A 207 1.46 39.80 18.56
C VAL A 207 2.31 40.29 17.38
N TRP A 208 2.10 41.53 16.94
CA TRP A 208 2.89 42.16 15.90
C TRP A 208 4.31 42.48 16.36
N CYS A 209 4.48 42.91 17.62
CA CYS A 209 5.81 43.14 18.20
C CYS A 209 6.64 41.84 18.29
N MET A 210 6.04 40.70 18.62
CA MET A 210 6.76 39.42 18.75
C MET A 210 7.23 38.87 17.39
N ILE A 211 6.40 39.00 16.34
CA ILE A 211 6.77 38.62 14.97
C ILE A 211 7.88 39.53 14.43
N CYS A 212 7.77 40.84 14.65
CA CYS A 212 8.82 41.79 14.29
C CYS A 212 10.12 41.51 15.07
N TYR A 213 10.04 41.21 16.36
CA TYR A 213 11.20 40.90 17.21
C TYR A 213 11.95 39.65 16.73
N LEU A 214 11.23 38.57 16.44
CA LEU A 214 11.79 37.32 15.89
C LEU A 214 12.40 37.49 14.49
N CYS A 215 11.84 38.38 13.66
CA CYS A 215 12.42 38.74 12.37
C CYS A 215 13.66 39.64 12.51
N THR A 216 13.74 40.47 13.57
CA THR A 216 14.90 41.34 13.82
C THR A 216 16.08 40.61 14.49
N GLU A 217 15.84 39.58 15.30
CA GLU A 217 16.91 38.83 15.99
C GLU A 217 17.72 37.92 15.05
N ARG A 218 17.21 37.64 13.84
CA ARG A 218 17.95 36.93 12.78
C ARG A 218 18.94 37.80 12.00
N ARG A 219 19.12 39.07 12.36
CA ARG A 219 20.19 39.90 11.79
C ARG A 219 21.26 40.18 12.85
N PRO A 220 22.55 39.87 12.58
CA PRO A 220 23.61 40.25 13.49
C PRO A 220 23.74 41.77 13.47
N THR A 221 23.53 42.35 14.66
CA THR A 221 24.09 43.61 15.19
C THR A 221 24.63 44.61 14.16
N GLY A 222 23.94 45.73 13.98
CA GLY A 222 24.52 46.84 13.21
C GLY A 222 23.65 48.09 13.06
N ARG A 223 23.74 48.98 14.05
CA ARG A 223 23.62 50.46 13.99
C ARG A 223 22.25 51.15 14.14
N HIS A 224 22.20 51.91 15.23
CA HIS A 224 21.57 53.22 15.51
C HIS A 224 20.54 53.79 14.51
N CYS A 225 19.35 54.09 15.02
CA CYS A 225 18.47 55.15 14.51
C CYS A 225 18.43 56.30 15.52
N THR A 226 18.80 57.49 15.07
CA THR A 226 18.59 58.76 15.77
C THR A 226 17.15 59.23 15.61
N ASP A 227 16.64 59.76 16.71
CA ASP A 227 15.42 60.52 16.91
C ASP A 227 15.24 61.65 15.88
N MET A 228 14.02 61.83 15.37
CA MET A 228 13.55 63.12 14.89
C MET A 228 12.03 63.21 14.98
N THR A 229 11.62 64.02 15.94
CA THR A 229 10.32 64.63 16.15
C THR A 229 9.98 65.60 15.01
N HIS A 230 8.76 65.51 14.48
CA HIS A 230 7.87 66.67 14.28
C HIS A 230 6.42 66.26 14.02
#